data_AF-A0A0H5SF60-F1
#
_entry.id   AF-A0A0H5SF60-F1
#
_cell.length_a   1.000
_cell.length_b   1.000
_cell.length_c   1.000
_cell.angle_alpha   90.00
_cell.angle_beta   90.00
_cell.angle_gamma   90.00
#
_symmetry.space_group_name_H-M   'P 1'
#
loop_
_entity.id
_entity.type
_entity.pdbx_description
1 polymer ?
#
loop_
_entity_poly.entity_id
_entity_poly.type
_entity_poly.pdbx_seq_one_letter_code
_entity_poly.pdbx_strand_id
1 'polypeptide(L)'
;MESSFFYGYLVTQVPAGFLAAKFAPNKLFGLAIGLASFFNILLPFAFHANNDTLIALIQILQGLVQGVSYPAMHGVWRYWAPPLERSKLATTAFTGSYAGAVIGLPASAWLVSYIHWSAPFYVYGFAGVIWAIFWFALTFESPTFHPTISMEEKKYILETIGPVSTSHPTLSSIPWKAILQSKPVYAIIVANFARSWTFYLLLQNQLTYMREVLNMAINNSGLIAALPHAVMGLAVLGGGQLADYLRSRRILSTTAVRKLFNCGGFGGEAIFMLVVAYTKSDATAVFALILAVGSSGFAISGFNVNHLDIAPRYAAILMGFSNGIGTLAGLTCPFVTEKLIARGPRGWEKVFLLASLIHFTGVTFYAVYASGELQDWAEPKDEEEPWFRNNTYKSTSIDTSGGGGGVGSHYGTVNSEQRQNDPIPDFNKIWNDSSSTIDSNEMRNRYDNLSTTANPTIYNDSKRYSSTNNNYEGW
;
A
#
# COMPACT_ATOMS: atom_id res chain seq x y z
N MET A 1 13.47 4.48 24.20
CA MET A 1 12.38 5.42 23.85
C MET A 1 12.21 5.55 22.35
N GLU A 2 13.26 5.84 21.57
CA GLU A 2 13.15 6.03 20.10
C GLU A 2 12.68 4.78 19.34
N SER A 3 13.02 3.58 19.81
CA SER A 3 12.51 2.33 19.22
C SER A 3 11.00 2.13 19.43
N SER A 4 10.37 2.88 20.34
CA SER A 4 8.95 2.72 20.68
C SER A 4 8.03 2.99 19.50
N PHE A 5 8.40 3.91 18.62
CA PHE A 5 7.70 4.18 17.36
C PHE A 5 7.57 2.94 16.48
N PHE A 6 8.64 2.16 16.35
CA PHE A 6 8.66 0.99 15.47
C PHE A 6 7.74 -0.14 15.95
N TYR A 7 7.50 -0.26 17.26
CA TYR A 7 6.53 -1.24 17.78
C TYR A 7 5.12 -0.91 17.34
N GLY A 8 4.69 0.35 17.49
CA GLY A 8 3.39 0.80 17.00
C GLY A 8 3.25 0.64 15.48
N TYR A 9 4.30 1.04 14.75
CA TYR A 9 4.34 0.93 13.29
C TYR A 9 4.20 -0.51 12.81
N LEU A 10 4.91 -1.46 13.42
CA LEU A 10 4.86 -2.89 13.09
C LEU A 10 3.46 -3.48 13.29
N VAL A 11 2.85 -3.23 14.46
CA VAL A 11 1.55 -3.81 14.83
C VAL A 11 0.46 -3.40 13.85
N THR A 12 0.51 -2.18 13.33
CA THR A 12 -0.54 -1.67 12.43
C THR A 12 -0.38 -2.10 10.97
N GLN A 13 0.79 -2.53 10.49
CA GLN A 13 0.98 -2.81 9.04
C GLN A 13 -0.04 -3.79 8.46
N VAL A 14 -0.26 -4.92 9.14
CA VAL A 14 -1.20 -5.95 8.69
C VAL A 14 -2.67 -5.50 8.84
N PRO A 15 -3.12 -5.02 10.02
CA PRO A 15 -4.45 -4.42 10.19
C PRO A 15 -4.75 -3.28 9.19
N ALA A 16 -3.76 -2.43 8.90
CA ALA A 16 -3.88 -1.31 7.98
C ALA A 16 -4.23 -1.75 6.57
N GLY A 17 -3.65 -2.86 6.08
CA GLY A 17 -4.01 -3.43 4.78
C GLY A 17 -5.50 -3.76 4.69
N PHE A 18 -6.08 -4.29 5.77
CA PHE A 18 -7.52 -4.56 5.86
C PHE A 18 -8.35 -3.29 5.96
N LEU A 19 -7.95 -2.35 6.82
CA LEU A 19 -8.63 -1.08 6.98
C LEU A 19 -8.66 -0.32 5.65
N ALA A 20 -7.55 -0.30 4.90
CA ALA A 20 -7.45 0.29 3.57
C ALA A 20 -8.25 -0.47 2.50
N ALA A 21 -8.55 -1.75 2.70
CA ALA A 21 -9.40 -2.51 1.79
C ALA A 21 -10.90 -2.33 2.09
N LYS A 22 -11.26 -2.12 3.36
CA LYS A 22 -12.64 -1.99 3.84
C LYS A 22 -13.17 -0.55 3.86
N PHE A 23 -12.31 0.41 4.19
CA PHE A 23 -12.66 1.82 4.28
C PHE A 23 -12.07 2.62 3.12
N ALA A 24 -12.55 3.84 2.94
CA ALA A 24 -12.04 4.80 1.98
C ALA A 24 -10.53 5.07 2.19
N PRO A 25 -9.65 4.63 1.27
CA PRO A 25 -8.20 4.68 1.49
C PRO A 25 -7.66 6.11 1.58
N ASN A 26 -8.24 7.06 0.83
CA ASN A 26 -7.87 8.47 0.85
C ASN A 26 -8.14 9.11 2.23
N LYS A 27 -9.31 8.84 2.83
CA LYS A 27 -9.67 9.36 4.16
C LYS A 27 -8.76 8.78 5.23
N LEU A 28 -8.46 7.49 5.12
CA LEU A 28 -7.58 6.79 6.03
C LEU A 28 -6.15 7.36 5.99
N PHE A 29 -5.63 7.64 4.79
CA PHE A 29 -4.32 8.30 4.61
C PHE A 29 -4.30 9.70 5.23
N GLY A 30 -5.31 10.54 4.96
CA GLY A 30 -5.41 11.89 5.52
C GLY A 30 -5.51 11.91 7.04
N LEU A 31 -6.33 11.01 7.60
CA LEU A 31 -6.48 10.85 9.06
C LEU A 31 -5.17 10.41 9.68
N ALA A 32 -4.44 9.50 9.05
CA ALA A 32 -3.16 9.02 9.53
C ALA A 32 -2.14 10.17 9.66
N ILE A 33 -2.00 11.00 8.62
CA ILE A 33 -1.08 12.15 8.68
C ILE A 33 -1.54 13.18 9.71
N GLY A 34 -2.83 13.54 9.73
CA GLY A 34 -3.37 14.52 10.68
C GLY A 34 -3.17 14.11 12.14
N LEU A 35 -3.46 12.86 12.48
CA LEU A 35 -3.26 12.31 13.83
C LEU A 35 -1.78 12.19 14.20
N ALA A 36 -0.92 11.72 13.29
CA ALA A 36 0.52 11.64 13.55
C ALA A 36 1.12 13.03 13.82
N SER A 37 0.69 14.04 13.06
CA SER A 37 1.06 15.44 13.25
C SER A 37 0.53 16.02 14.55
N PHE A 38 -0.70 15.70 14.95
CA PHE A 38 -1.25 16.09 16.24
C PHE A 38 -0.43 15.52 17.40
N PHE A 39 -0.12 14.22 17.37
CA PHE A 39 0.74 13.62 18.39
C PHE A 39 2.15 14.23 18.40
N ASN A 40 2.67 14.66 17.24
CA ASN A 40 3.95 15.36 17.16
C ASN A 40 3.95 16.68 17.92
N ILE A 41 2.84 17.42 17.88
CA ILE A 41 2.65 18.66 18.67
C ILE A 41 2.62 18.37 20.17
N LEU A 42 2.15 17.18 20.57
CA LEU A 42 2.08 16.77 21.98
C LEU A 42 3.44 16.34 22.57
N LEU A 43 4.41 15.92 21.74
CA LEU A 43 5.71 15.44 22.23
C LEU A 43 6.46 16.45 23.12
N PRO A 44 6.60 17.74 22.75
CA PRO A 44 7.25 18.73 23.60
C PRO A 44 6.65 18.83 25.01
N PHE A 45 5.34 18.67 25.16
CA PHE A 45 4.69 18.70 26.48
C PHE A 45 5.10 17.50 27.33
N ALA A 46 5.20 16.31 26.72
CA ALA A 46 5.66 15.11 27.42
C ALA A 46 7.13 15.21 27.84
N PHE A 47 7.98 15.82 27.02
CA PHE A 47 9.37 16.12 27.38
C PHE A 47 9.48 17.11 28.55
N HIS A 48 8.65 18.16 28.60
CA HIS A 48 8.65 19.10 29.74
C HIS A 48 8.17 18.45 31.05
N ALA A 49 7.27 17.47 30.95
CA ALA A 49 6.78 16.73 32.10
C ALA A 49 7.77 15.69 32.65
N ASN A 50 8.94 15.49 31.99
CA ASN A 50 9.96 14.49 32.34
C ASN A 50 9.39 13.08 32.55
N ASN A 51 8.37 12.70 31.78
CA ASN A 51 7.71 11.40 31.88
C ASN A 51 8.04 10.52 30.68
N ASP A 52 9.06 9.68 30.83
CA ASP A 52 9.52 8.74 29.79
C ASP A 52 8.42 7.78 29.30
N THR A 53 7.48 7.42 30.18
CA THR A 53 6.35 6.55 29.83
C THR A 53 5.38 7.28 28.90
N LEU A 54 5.12 8.56 29.14
CA LEU A 54 4.26 9.38 28.30
C LEU A 54 4.90 9.61 26.92
N ILE A 55 6.21 9.87 26.87
CA ILE A 55 6.96 10.00 25.61
C ILE A 55 6.88 8.70 24.81
N ALA A 56 7.12 7.56 25.45
CA ALA A 56 7.02 6.25 24.81
C ALA A 56 5.61 5.97 24.28
N LEU A 57 4.57 6.30 25.06
CA LEU A 57 3.17 6.13 24.66
C LEU A 57 2.82 6.97 23.42
N ILE A 58 3.18 8.25 23.41
CA ILE A 58 2.93 9.15 22.26
C ILE A 58 3.64 8.62 21.01
N GLN A 59 4.89 8.16 21.12
CA GLN A 59 5.62 7.58 20.00
C GLN A 59 4.99 6.27 19.49
N ILE A 60 4.49 5.41 20.39
CA ILE A 60 3.76 4.20 20.00
C ILE A 60 2.49 4.58 19.23
N LEU A 61 1.74 5.58 19.70
CA LEU A 61 0.53 6.06 19.03
C LEU A 61 0.84 6.68 17.66
N GLN A 62 1.92 7.46 17.54
CA GLN A 62 2.41 7.94 16.24
C GLN A 62 2.73 6.80 15.29
N GLY A 63 3.49 5.80 15.76
CA GLY A 63 3.82 4.62 14.99
C GLY A 63 2.56 3.87 14.53
N LEU A 64 1.60 3.67 15.45
CA LEU A 64 0.35 2.98 15.19
C LEU A 64 -0.42 3.65 14.06
N VAL A 65 -0.57 4.96 14.12
CA VAL A 65 -1.29 5.74 13.11
C VAL A 65 -0.53 5.79 11.78
N GLN A 66 0.79 6.03 11.82
CA GLN A 66 1.61 6.17 10.61
C GLN A 66 1.82 4.84 9.88
N GLY A 67 1.67 3.70 10.57
CA GLY A 67 1.68 2.36 9.96
C GLY A 67 0.61 2.18 8.88
N VAL A 68 -0.44 2.99 8.90
CA VAL A 68 -1.54 2.90 7.94
C VAL A 68 -1.23 3.56 6.59
N SER A 69 -0.27 4.49 6.54
CA SER A 69 -0.04 5.35 5.38
C SER A 69 0.32 4.60 4.09
N TYR A 70 1.23 3.63 4.16
CA TYR A 70 1.70 2.89 2.97
C TYR A 70 0.60 1.97 2.36
N PRO A 71 -0.09 1.14 3.15
CA PRO A 71 -1.23 0.35 2.64
C PRO A 71 -2.36 1.23 2.10
N ALA A 72 -2.69 2.33 2.78
CA ALA A 72 -3.73 3.26 2.35
C ALA A 72 -3.43 3.87 0.98
N MET A 73 -2.19 4.30 0.72
CA MET A 73 -1.81 4.86 -0.58
C MET A 73 -1.92 3.84 -1.72
N HIS A 74 -1.55 2.57 -1.49
CA HIS A 74 -1.78 1.50 -2.47
C HIS A 74 -3.27 1.25 -2.71
N GLY A 75 -4.09 1.41 -1.67
CA GLY A 75 -5.55 1.41 -1.79
C GLY A 75 -6.07 2.56 -2.65
N VAL A 76 -5.48 3.76 -2.58
CA VAL A 76 -5.84 4.89 -3.46
C VAL A 76 -5.48 4.57 -4.91
N TRP A 77 -4.27 4.07 -5.18
CA TRP A 77 -3.83 3.75 -6.54
C TRP A 77 -4.63 2.65 -7.21
N ARG A 78 -5.27 1.76 -6.45
CA ARG A 78 -6.21 0.79 -7.00
C ARG A 78 -7.31 1.45 -7.85
N TYR A 79 -7.78 2.64 -7.47
CA TYR A 79 -8.85 3.37 -8.17
C TYR A 79 -8.35 4.45 -9.11
N TRP A 80 -7.14 4.97 -8.88
CA TRP A 80 -6.62 6.16 -9.55
C TRP A 80 -5.43 5.91 -10.50
N ALA A 81 -4.80 4.73 -10.46
CA ALA A 81 -3.59 4.46 -11.23
C ALA A 81 -3.83 3.50 -12.42
N PRO A 82 -3.91 4.02 -13.66
CA PRO A 82 -3.98 3.21 -14.86
C PRO A 82 -2.77 2.26 -14.95
N PRO A 83 -2.96 0.98 -15.36
CA PRO A 83 -1.90 -0.03 -15.41
C PRO A 83 -0.57 0.41 -16.03
N LEU A 84 -0.59 1.21 -17.09
CA LEU A 84 0.60 1.68 -17.80
C LEU A 84 1.28 2.90 -17.17
N GLU A 85 0.66 3.54 -16.19
CA GLU A 85 1.17 4.74 -15.50
C GLU A 85 1.42 4.50 -14.00
N ARG A 86 1.13 3.28 -13.52
CA ARG A 86 1.28 2.88 -12.12
C ARG A 86 2.67 3.14 -11.58
N SER A 87 3.73 2.85 -12.36
CA SER A 87 5.09 3.02 -11.85
C SER A 87 5.43 4.48 -11.67
N LYS A 88 5.11 5.31 -12.65
CA LYS A 88 5.28 6.76 -12.61
C LYS A 88 4.57 7.38 -11.41
N LEU A 89 3.30 7.04 -11.18
CA LEU A 89 2.52 7.57 -10.06
C LEU A 89 3.11 7.12 -8.71
N ALA A 90 3.40 5.83 -8.57
CA ALA A 90 3.94 5.27 -7.35
C ALA A 90 5.33 5.83 -7.01
N THR A 91 6.25 5.85 -7.97
CA THR A 91 7.60 6.38 -7.74
C THR A 91 7.58 7.87 -7.44
N THR A 92 6.71 8.65 -8.08
CA THR A 92 6.58 10.09 -7.80
C THR A 92 6.17 10.32 -6.34
N ALA A 93 5.22 9.54 -5.83
CA ALA A 93 4.81 9.63 -4.43
C ALA A 93 5.91 9.16 -3.46
N PHE A 94 6.59 8.04 -3.74
CA PHE A 94 7.65 7.52 -2.86
C PHE A 94 8.89 8.39 -2.84
N THR A 95 9.20 9.12 -3.91
CA THR A 95 10.28 10.11 -3.91
C THR A 95 10.08 11.15 -2.80
N GLY A 96 8.83 11.47 -2.44
CA GLY A 96 8.50 12.35 -1.33
C GLY A 96 9.12 11.91 0.01
N SER A 97 9.24 10.60 0.28
CA SER A 97 9.87 10.10 1.51
C SER A 97 11.36 10.44 1.58
N TYR A 98 12.08 10.37 0.45
CA TYR A 98 13.50 10.70 0.39
C TYR A 98 13.73 12.21 0.36
N ALA A 99 12.90 12.95 -0.40
CA ALA A 99 12.93 14.41 -0.41
C ALA A 99 12.67 14.97 0.99
N GLY A 100 11.72 14.38 1.73
CA GLY A 100 11.43 14.71 3.11
C GLY A 100 12.64 14.52 4.04
N ALA A 101 13.42 13.45 3.88
CA ALA A 101 14.64 13.25 4.67
C ALA A 101 15.75 14.27 4.31
N VAL A 102 15.96 14.52 3.02
CA VAL A 102 16.97 15.47 2.51
C VAL A 102 16.71 16.90 2.98
N ILE A 103 15.44 17.32 3.01
CA ILE A 103 15.04 18.66 3.47
C ILE A 103 14.87 18.70 5.00
N GLY A 104 14.30 17.64 5.56
CA GLY A 104 13.91 17.56 6.97
C GLY A 104 15.10 17.54 7.93
N LEU A 105 16.17 16.80 7.61
CA LEU A 105 17.34 16.72 8.51
C LEU A 105 18.05 18.08 8.66
N PRO A 106 18.43 18.81 7.57
CA PRO A 106 19.04 20.13 7.71
C PRO A 106 18.07 21.18 8.29
N ALA A 107 16.79 21.14 7.91
CA ALA A 107 15.80 22.07 8.45
C ALA A 107 15.61 21.87 9.96
N SER A 108 15.58 20.62 10.43
CA SER A 108 15.52 20.31 11.86
C SER A 108 16.74 20.82 12.60
N ALA A 109 17.95 20.59 12.05
CA ALA A 109 19.19 21.10 12.65
C ALA A 109 19.17 22.63 12.76
N TRP A 110 18.76 23.33 11.70
CA TRP A 110 18.65 24.79 11.70
C TRP A 110 17.63 25.30 12.74
N LEU A 111 16.44 24.69 12.81
CA LEU A 111 15.40 25.05 13.78
C LEU A 111 15.88 24.89 15.23
N VAL A 112 16.59 23.80 15.53
CA VAL A 112 17.13 23.53 16.87
C VAL A 112 18.24 24.50 17.23
N SER A 113 19.13 24.83 16.29
CA SER A 113 20.28 25.71 16.56
C SER A 113 19.90 27.18 16.74
N TYR A 114 18.89 27.68 16.05
CA TYR A 114 18.57 29.11 16.01
C TYR A 114 17.26 29.51 16.69
N ILE A 115 16.30 28.59 16.86
CA ILE A 115 14.99 28.91 17.43
C ILE A 115 14.85 28.31 18.82
N HIS A 116 14.63 26.99 18.89
CA HIS A 116 14.44 26.26 20.14
C HIS A 116 14.47 24.76 19.86
N TRP A 117 14.87 23.95 20.84
CA TRP A 117 14.89 22.49 20.69
C TRP A 117 13.50 21.90 20.37
N SER A 118 12.42 22.54 20.83
CA SER A 118 11.05 22.09 20.58
C SER A 118 10.47 22.56 19.24
N ALA A 119 11.15 23.46 18.53
CA ALA A 119 10.63 24.08 17.30
C ALA A 119 10.29 23.07 16.18
N PRO A 120 11.11 22.03 15.90
CA PRO A 120 10.79 21.05 14.86
C PRO A 120 9.44 20.35 15.08
N PHE A 121 9.11 20.00 16.34
CA PHE A 121 7.87 19.32 16.67
C PHE A 121 6.64 20.15 16.30
N TYR A 122 6.67 21.44 16.65
CA TYR A 122 5.58 22.36 16.33
C TYR A 122 5.50 22.66 14.83
N VAL A 123 6.62 22.98 14.18
CA VAL A 123 6.64 23.31 12.75
C VAL A 123 6.11 22.15 11.90
N TYR A 124 6.63 20.93 12.08
CA TYR A 124 6.16 19.76 11.33
C TYR A 124 4.77 19.31 11.74
N GLY A 125 4.43 19.47 13.02
CA GLY A 125 3.09 19.19 13.54
C GLY A 125 2.03 20.06 12.88
N PHE A 126 2.16 21.39 12.96
CA PHE A 126 1.21 22.31 12.35
C PHE A 126 1.18 22.20 10.82
N ALA A 127 2.34 22.06 10.17
CA ALA A 127 2.40 21.88 8.72
C ALA A 127 1.64 20.62 8.27
N GLY A 128 1.78 19.51 8.99
CA GLY A 128 1.08 18.27 8.66
C GLY A 128 -0.43 18.32 8.95
N VAL A 129 -0.88 19.04 9.98
CA VAL A 129 -2.31 19.30 10.22
C VAL A 129 -2.90 20.15 9.09
N ILE A 130 -2.23 21.23 8.69
CA ILE A 130 -2.65 22.07 7.56
C ILE A 130 -2.70 21.23 6.28
N TRP A 131 -1.67 20.43 6.02
CA TRP A 131 -1.63 19.52 4.89
C TRP A 131 -2.80 18.53 4.90
N ALA A 132 -3.16 17.97 6.06
CA ALA A 132 -4.29 17.05 6.18
C ALA A 132 -5.62 17.74 5.86
N ILE A 133 -5.81 19.01 6.24
CA ILE A 133 -7.00 19.80 5.87
C ILE A 133 -7.10 19.93 4.35
N PHE A 134 -6.01 20.31 3.67
CA PHE A 134 -5.97 20.37 2.21
C PHE A 134 -6.21 19.00 1.57
N TRP A 135 -5.66 17.93 2.16
CA TRP A 135 -5.87 16.57 1.67
C TRP A 135 -7.35 16.17 1.69
N PHE A 136 -8.06 16.44 2.80
CA PHE A 136 -9.49 16.16 2.88
C PHE A 136 -10.33 17.04 1.93
N ALA A 137 -9.87 18.26 1.63
CA ALA A 137 -10.56 19.15 0.69
C ALA A 137 -10.34 18.77 -0.78
N LEU A 138 -9.18 18.19 -1.13
CA LEU A 138 -8.75 17.98 -2.51
C LEU A 138 -8.78 16.52 -2.99
N THR A 139 -8.91 15.54 -2.08
CA THR A 139 -8.82 14.12 -2.45
C THR A 139 -10.15 13.38 -2.34
N PHE A 140 -10.44 12.58 -3.35
CA PHE A 140 -11.70 11.85 -3.49
C PHE A 140 -11.45 10.34 -3.59
N GLU A 141 -12.42 9.54 -3.15
CA GLU A 141 -12.24 8.08 -3.01
C GLU A 141 -12.09 7.39 -4.38
N SER A 142 -12.84 7.86 -5.38
CA SER A 142 -12.88 7.34 -6.74
C SER A 142 -13.02 8.50 -7.73
N PRO A 143 -12.51 8.36 -8.97
CA PRO A 143 -12.76 9.30 -10.06
C PRO A 143 -14.24 9.61 -10.30
N THR A 144 -15.15 8.71 -9.90
CA THR A 144 -16.60 8.91 -10.03
C THR A 144 -17.15 10.03 -9.14
N PHE A 145 -16.56 10.23 -7.95
CA PHE A 145 -16.98 11.23 -6.97
C PHE A 145 -16.26 12.57 -7.12
N HIS A 146 -15.27 12.65 -8.02
CA HIS A 146 -14.48 13.85 -8.21
C HIS A 146 -15.31 14.94 -8.93
N PRO A 147 -15.46 16.15 -8.36
CA PRO A 147 -16.39 17.16 -8.89
C PRO A 147 -15.88 17.85 -10.16
N THR A 148 -14.57 17.98 -10.33
CA THR A 148 -13.94 18.77 -11.41
C THR A 148 -13.15 17.92 -12.41
N ILE A 149 -13.32 16.60 -12.41
CA ILE A 149 -12.60 15.71 -13.34
C ILE A 149 -13.17 15.87 -14.75
N SER A 150 -12.29 15.89 -15.76
CA SER A 150 -12.76 15.91 -17.15
C SER A 150 -13.44 14.58 -17.50
N MET A 151 -14.45 14.62 -18.37
CA MET A 151 -15.14 13.39 -18.79
C MET A 151 -14.22 12.44 -19.56
N GLU A 152 -13.26 13.00 -20.32
CA GLU A 152 -12.25 12.23 -21.07
C GLU A 152 -11.33 11.45 -20.12
N GLU A 153 -10.80 12.10 -19.08
CA GLU A 153 -9.94 11.47 -18.09
C GLU A 153 -10.70 10.44 -17.25
N LYS A 154 -11.92 10.78 -16.80
CA LYS A 154 -12.78 9.86 -16.06
C LYS A 154 -13.04 8.59 -16.87
N LYS A 155 -13.35 8.73 -18.15
CA LYS A 155 -13.57 7.59 -19.06
C LYS A 155 -12.30 6.77 -19.23
N TYR A 156 -11.16 7.41 -19.52
CA TYR A 156 -9.86 6.75 -19.66
C TYR A 156 -9.49 5.91 -18.42
N ILE A 157 -9.62 6.48 -17.22
CA ILE A 157 -9.27 5.78 -15.98
C ILE A 157 -10.19 4.57 -15.77
N LEU A 158 -11.51 4.76 -15.88
CA LEU A 158 -12.49 3.70 -15.64
C LEU A 158 -12.38 2.55 -16.66
N GLU A 159 -12.16 2.87 -17.93
CA GLU A 159 -11.99 1.86 -18.99
C GLU A 159 -10.67 1.10 -18.86
N THR A 160 -9.58 1.78 -18.48
CA THR A 160 -8.24 1.16 -18.43
C THR A 160 -8.03 0.34 -17.15
N ILE A 161 -8.65 0.74 -16.03
CA ILE A 161 -8.60 -0.05 -14.79
C ILE A 161 -9.58 -1.24 -14.85
N GLY A 162 -10.70 -1.09 -15.55
CA GLY A 162 -11.75 -2.11 -15.62
C GLY A 162 -12.69 -2.09 -14.41
N PRO A 163 -13.64 -3.05 -14.32
CA PRO A 163 -14.59 -3.12 -13.21
C PRO A 163 -13.86 -3.46 -11.91
N VAL A 164 -13.47 -2.42 -11.16
CA VAL A 164 -13.00 -2.60 -9.80
C VAL A 164 -14.21 -3.05 -8.97
N SER A 165 -14.25 -4.33 -8.60
CA SER A 165 -15.33 -4.88 -7.75
C SER A 165 -15.62 -3.94 -6.59
N THR A 166 -16.82 -3.37 -6.58
CA THR A 166 -17.35 -2.46 -5.55
C THR A 166 -17.55 -3.17 -4.22
N SER A 167 -17.60 -4.51 -4.22
CA SER A 167 -17.65 -5.31 -3.00
C SER A 167 -16.31 -5.30 -2.28
N HIS A 168 -16.31 -4.65 -1.10
CA HIS A 168 -15.18 -4.64 -0.18
C HIS A 168 -14.85 -6.08 0.25
N PRO A 169 -13.58 -6.51 0.16
CA PRO A 169 -13.20 -7.83 0.64
C PRO A 169 -13.44 -7.91 2.15
N THR A 170 -14.19 -8.94 2.57
CA THR A 170 -14.39 -9.30 3.97
C THR A 170 -13.33 -10.32 4.38
N LEU A 171 -13.06 -10.47 5.68
CA LEU A 171 -12.06 -11.43 6.17
C LEU A 171 -12.31 -12.87 5.69
N SER A 172 -13.58 -13.24 5.46
CA SER A 172 -13.97 -14.57 4.96
C SER A 172 -13.86 -14.71 3.44
N SER A 173 -13.96 -13.63 2.66
CA SER A 173 -13.87 -13.67 1.19
C SER A 173 -12.45 -13.55 0.67
N ILE A 174 -11.46 -13.36 1.55
CA ILE A 174 -10.04 -13.30 1.17
C ILE A 174 -9.49 -14.73 1.03
N PRO A 175 -8.87 -15.09 -0.10
CA PRO A 175 -8.31 -16.42 -0.34
C PRO A 175 -6.95 -16.58 0.37
N TRP A 176 -6.95 -16.61 1.70
CA TRP A 176 -5.76 -16.68 2.56
C TRP A 176 -4.77 -17.76 2.15
N LYS A 177 -5.28 -18.97 1.91
CA LYS A 177 -4.44 -20.11 1.55
C LYS A 177 -3.73 -19.89 0.20
N ALA A 178 -4.41 -19.29 -0.78
CA ALA A 178 -3.82 -19.02 -2.09
C ALA A 178 -2.76 -17.91 -2.01
N ILE A 179 -3.05 -16.84 -1.24
CA ILE A 179 -2.10 -15.74 -1.00
C ILE A 179 -0.84 -16.27 -0.31
N LEU A 180 -1.00 -17.03 0.77
CA LEU A 180 0.11 -17.59 1.57
C LEU A 180 0.85 -18.74 0.87
N GLN A 181 0.35 -19.26 -0.26
CA GLN A 181 1.06 -20.26 -1.07
C GLN A 181 1.62 -19.68 -2.37
N SER A 182 1.38 -18.38 -2.63
CA SER A 182 1.78 -17.71 -3.86
C SER A 182 3.28 -17.36 -3.88
N LYS A 183 4.01 -17.94 -4.84
CA LYS A 183 5.46 -17.69 -4.99
C LYS A 183 5.78 -16.21 -5.28
N PRO A 184 5.04 -15.49 -6.16
CA PRO A 184 5.25 -14.05 -6.37
C PRO A 184 5.07 -13.21 -5.11
N VAL A 185 4.15 -13.58 -4.21
CA VAL A 185 3.94 -12.86 -2.93
C VAL A 185 5.20 -12.98 -2.06
N TYR A 186 5.75 -14.19 -1.90
CA TYR A 186 7.00 -14.38 -1.17
C TYR A 186 8.19 -13.66 -1.83
N ALA A 187 8.23 -13.61 -3.16
CA ALA A 187 9.28 -12.87 -3.87
C ALA A 187 9.28 -11.39 -3.46
N ILE A 188 8.11 -10.77 -3.40
CA ILE A 188 7.96 -9.37 -2.97
C ILE A 188 8.29 -9.20 -1.48
N ILE A 189 7.87 -10.13 -0.61
CA ILE A 189 8.18 -10.09 0.83
C ILE A 189 9.70 -10.13 1.07
N VAL A 190 10.39 -11.08 0.44
CA VAL A 190 11.85 -11.24 0.57
C VAL A 190 12.57 -10.00 0.02
N ALA A 191 12.13 -9.47 -1.12
CA ALA A 191 12.69 -8.26 -1.68
C ALA A 191 12.50 -7.05 -0.76
N ASN A 192 11.31 -6.89 -0.17
CA ASN A 192 11.05 -5.81 0.76
C ASN A 192 11.86 -5.94 2.05
N PHE A 193 12.02 -7.15 2.58
CA PHE A 193 12.89 -7.41 3.73
C PHE A 193 14.34 -7.01 3.43
N ALA A 194 14.89 -7.44 2.28
CA ALA A 194 16.25 -7.10 1.88
C ALA A 194 16.45 -5.58 1.80
N ARG A 195 15.53 -4.88 1.13
CA ARG A 195 15.57 -3.41 1.04
C ARG A 195 15.45 -2.73 2.40
N SER A 196 14.50 -3.15 3.23
CA SER A 196 14.31 -2.55 4.54
C SER A 196 15.57 -2.69 5.37
N TRP A 197 16.26 -3.84 5.29
CA TRP A 197 17.53 -4.05 5.98
C TRP A 197 18.58 -2.99 5.64
N THR A 198 18.90 -2.78 4.35
CA THR A 198 19.90 -1.76 3.97
C THR A 198 19.40 -0.34 4.19
N PHE A 199 18.13 -0.08 3.95
CA PHE A 199 17.55 1.24 4.17
C PHE A 199 17.73 1.69 5.62
N TYR A 200 17.38 0.84 6.60
CA TYR A 200 17.55 1.16 8.01
C TYR A 200 19.02 1.16 8.44
N LEU A 201 19.83 0.22 7.92
CA LEU A 201 21.27 0.20 8.15
C LEU A 201 21.89 1.57 7.82
N LEU A 202 21.63 2.08 6.63
CA LEU A 202 22.21 3.35 6.20
C LEU A 202 21.57 4.53 6.91
N LEU A 203 20.24 4.57 7.04
CA LEU A 203 19.57 5.69 7.70
C LEU A 203 20.08 5.93 9.13
N GLN A 204 20.35 4.87 9.88
CA GLN A 204 20.76 4.96 11.29
C GLN A 204 22.28 5.00 11.47
N ASN A 205 23.03 4.23 10.67
CA ASN A 205 24.43 3.95 10.92
C ASN A 205 25.38 4.64 9.92
N GLN A 206 24.88 5.33 8.89
CA GLN A 206 25.72 6.00 7.89
C GLN A 206 26.62 7.08 8.50
N LEU A 207 26.09 7.95 9.37
CA LEU A 207 26.90 8.98 10.01
C LEU A 207 27.96 8.37 10.95
N THR A 208 27.60 7.30 11.66
CA THR A 208 28.51 6.56 12.53
C THR A 208 29.65 5.94 11.73
N TYR A 209 29.34 5.32 10.58
CA TYR A 209 30.35 4.77 9.66
C TYR A 209 31.30 5.85 9.14
N MET A 210 30.77 6.99 8.67
CA MET A 210 31.58 8.12 8.19
C MET A 210 32.51 8.68 9.28
N ARG A 211 32.05 8.70 10.53
CA ARG A 211 32.85 9.15 11.68
C ARG A 211 33.93 8.14 12.07
N GLU A 212 33.56 6.86 12.24
CA GLU A 212 34.42 5.84 12.85
C GLU A 212 35.40 5.19 11.88
N VAL A 213 35.03 5.08 10.60
CA VAL A 213 35.86 4.44 9.58
C VAL A 213 36.53 5.48 8.69
N LEU A 214 35.78 6.48 8.22
CA LEU A 214 36.29 7.48 7.29
C LEU A 214 36.90 8.72 7.97
N ASN A 215 36.88 8.76 9.31
CA ASN A 215 37.38 9.88 10.13
C ASN A 215 36.88 11.27 9.68
N MET A 216 35.68 11.35 9.10
CA MET A 216 35.13 12.61 8.60
C MET A 216 34.50 13.41 9.73
N ALA A 217 34.86 14.70 9.83
CA ALA A 217 34.28 15.59 10.82
C ALA A 217 32.77 15.78 10.56
N ILE A 218 31.96 15.54 11.59
CA ILE A 218 30.48 15.51 11.50
C ILE A 218 29.92 16.82 10.91
N ASN A 219 30.54 17.97 11.19
CA ASN A 219 30.09 19.29 10.73
C ASN A 219 30.11 19.47 9.20
N ASN A 220 31.06 18.86 8.48
CA ASN A 220 31.08 18.86 7.00
C ASN A 220 30.43 17.60 6.40
N SER A 221 30.12 16.59 7.24
CA SER A 221 29.60 15.30 6.80
C SER A 221 28.09 15.32 6.52
N GLY A 222 27.34 16.31 7.03
CA GLY A 222 25.90 16.39 6.81
C GLY A 222 25.50 16.54 5.33
N LEU A 223 26.21 17.39 4.58
CA LEU A 223 25.98 17.55 3.13
C LEU A 223 26.35 16.28 2.35
N ILE A 224 27.47 15.66 2.71
CA ILE A 224 27.94 14.41 2.08
C ILE A 224 26.99 13.26 2.40
N ALA A 225 26.42 13.23 3.60
CA ALA A 225 25.43 12.23 4.00
C ALA A 225 24.07 12.39 3.31
N ALA A 226 23.72 13.60 2.85
CA ALA A 226 22.51 13.85 2.08
C ALA A 226 22.62 13.37 0.62
N LEU A 227 23.83 13.30 0.04
CA LEU A 227 24.05 12.94 -1.36
C LEU A 227 23.49 11.56 -1.75
N PRO A 228 23.74 10.46 -1.01
CA PRO A 228 23.18 9.14 -1.34
C PRO A 228 21.64 9.18 -1.47
N HIS A 229 20.96 9.85 -0.54
CA HIS A 229 19.50 9.96 -0.54
C HIS A 229 18.98 10.86 -1.67
N ALA A 230 19.70 11.93 -2.01
CA ALA A 230 19.37 12.78 -3.15
C ALA A 230 19.46 12.01 -4.48
N VAL A 231 20.56 11.26 -4.68
CA VAL A 231 20.76 10.42 -5.87
C VAL A 231 19.69 9.32 -5.94
N MET A 232 19.33 8.71 -4.80
CA MET A 232 18.23 7.76 -4.74
C MET A 232 16.91 8.38 -5.20
N GLY A 233 16.56 9.58 -4.73
CA GLY A 233 15.33 10.26 -5.16
C GLY A 233 15.27 10.45 -6.69
N LEU A 234 16.39 10.85 -7.30
CA LEU A 234 16.50 10.98 -8.75
C LEU A 234 16.39 9.62 -9.46
N ALA A 235 17.04 8.58 -8.95
CA ALA A 235 16.98 7.23 -9.49
C ALA A 235 15.58 6.61 -9.39
N VAL A 236 14.85 6.87 -8.29
CA VAL A 236 13.45 6.43 -8.12
C VAL A 236 12.55 7.08 -9.18
N LEU A 237 12.67 8.39 -9.38
CA LEU A 237 11.90 9.11 -10.39
C LEU A 237 12.24 8.61 -11.81
N GLY A 238 13.53 8.59 -12.15
CA GLY A 238 14.00 8.14 -13.46
C GLY A 238 13.62 6.68 -13.74
N GLY A 239 13.74 5.82 -12.74
CA GLY A 239 13.36 4.41 -12.81
C GLY A 239 11.88 4.20 -13.08
N GLY A 240 11.00 4.95 -12.41
CA GLY A 240 9.56 4.89 -12.66
C GLY A 240 9.16 5.33 -14.06
N GLN A 241 9.70 6.45 -14.55
CA GLN A 241 9.43 6.92 -15.92
C GLN A 241 9.95 5.92 -16.96
N LEU A 242 11.15 5.39 -16.77
CA LEU A 242 11.75 4.44 -17.69
C LEU A 242 11.01 3.10 -17.70
N ALA A 243 10.56 2.63 -16.52
CA ALA A 243 9.76 1.40 -16.41
C ALA A 243 8.45 1.52 -17.21
N ASP A 244 7.72 2.62 -17.07
CA ASP A 244 6.48 2.82 -17.83
C ASP A 244 6.74 3.12 -19.31
N TYR A 245 7.84 3.78 -19.68
CA TYR A 245 8.25 3.93 -21.08
C TYR A 245 8.48 2.57 -21.76
N LEU A 246 9.24 1.66 -21.11
CA LEU A 246 9.52 0.33 -21.63
C LEU A 246 8.25 -0.53 -21.78
N ARG A 247 7.29 -0.37 -20.85
CA ARG A 247 5.99 -1.07 -20.88
C ARG A 247 5.04 -0.51 -21.91
N SER A 248 4.85 0.81 -21.95
CA SER A 248 3.92 1.49 -22.87
C SER A 248 4.32 1.32 -24.34
N ARG A 249 5.62 1.26 -24.63
CA ARG A 249 6.15 0.95 -25.98
C ARG A 249 6.18 -0.55 -26.31
N ARG A 250 5.72 -1.42 -25.40
CA ARG A 250 5.71 -2.89 -25.54
C ARG A 250 7.10 -3.48 -25.83
N ILE A 251 8.17 -2.83 -25.34
CA ILE A 251 9.55 -3.30 -25.50
C ILE A 251 9.79 -4.51 -24.58
N LEU A 252 9.25 -4.46 -23.36
CA LEU A 252 9.36 -5.51 -22.35
C LEU A 252 8.01 -5.78 -21.69
N SER A 253 7.77 -7.03 -21.27
CA SER A 253 6.60 -7.40 -20.47
C SER A 253 6.66 -6.79 -19.06
N THR A 254 5.52 -6.71 -18.37
CA THR A 254 5.45 -6.28 -16.95
C THR A 254 6.45 -7.06 -16.10
N THR A 255 6.41 -8.40 -16.17
CA THR A 255 7.33 -9.26 -15.42
C THR A 255 8.79 -8.96 -15.73
N ALA A 256 9.15 -8.80 -17.01
CA ALA A 256 10.52 -8.52 -17.42
C ALA A 256 11.00 -7.16 -16.90
N VAL A 257 10.17 -6.12 -16.98
CA VAL A 257 10.48 -4.79 -16.42
C VAL A 257 10.66 -4.88 -14.91
N ARG A 258 9.71 -5.49 -14.19
CA ARG A 258 9.80 -5.63 -12.73
C ARG A 258 11.05 -6.38 -12.29
N LYS A 259 11.42 -7.44 -13.00
CA LYS A 259 12.66 -8.18 -12.76
C LYS A 259 13.89 -7.35 -13.09
N LEU A 260 13.93 -6.66 -14.24
CA LEU A 260 15.06 -5.84 -14.65
C LEU A 260 15.37 -4.74 -13.62
N PHE A 261 14.38 -3.95 -13.23
CA PHE A 261 14.58 -2.84 -12.30
C PHE A 261 14.90 -3.31 -10.88
N ASN A 262 14.24 -4.38 -10.40
CA ASN A 262 14.54 -4.91 -9.08
C ASN A 262 15.93 -5.58 -9.05
N CYS A 263 16.26 -6.38 -10.06
CA CYS A 263 17.52 -7.10 -10.10
C CYS A 263 18.71 -6.21 -10.42
N GLY A 264 18.55 -5.23 -11.31
CA GLY A 264 19.54 -4.20 -11.56
C GLY A 264 19.78 -3.34 -10.32
N GLY A 265 18.71 -2.91 -9.64
CA GLY A 265 18.81 -2.07 -8.45
C GLY A 265 19.47 -2.79 -7.27
N PHE A 266 18.93 -3.93 -6.84
CA PHE A 266 19.49 -4.70 -5.73
C PHE A 266 20.84 -5.34 -6.06
N GLY A 267 21.04 -5.79 -7.30
CA GLY A 267 22.33 -6.32 -7.74
C GLY A 267 23.42 -5.25 -7.72
N GLY A 268 23.11 -4.05 -8.23
CA GLY A 268 24.00 -2.90 -8.15
C GLY A 268 24.31 -2.52 -6.70
N GLU A 269 23.28 -2.39 -5.86
CA GLU A 269 23.43 -2.13 -4.43
C GLU A 269 24.33 -3.16 -3.74
N ALA A 270 24.11 -4.47 -3.99
CA ALA A 270 24.91 -5.54 -3.40
C ALA A 270 26.39 -5.47 -3.80
N ILE A 271 26.67 -5.20 -5.08
CA ILE A 271 28.03 -5.08 -5.61
C ILE A 271 28.74 -3.88 -4.98
N PHE A 272 28.10 -2.71 -4.98
CA PHE A 272 28.71 -1.51 -4.41
C PHE A 272 28.88 -1.62 -2.88
N MET A 273 28.00 -2.32 -2.18
CA MET A 273 28.18 -2.64 -0.75
C MET A 273 29.41 -3.53 -0.50
N LEU A 274 29.74 -4.47 -1.40
CA LEU A 274 31.01 -5.22 -1.31
C LEU A 274 32.22 -4.31 -1.49
N VAL A 275 32.13 -3.33 -2.39
CA VAL A 275 33.20 -2.34 -2.59
C VAL A 275 33.39 -1.53 -1.30
N VAL A 276 32.31 -1.08 -0.65
CA VAL A 276 32.37 -0.38 0.64
C VAL A 276 32.97 -1.26 1.74
N ALA A 277 32.69 -2.57 1.74
CA ALA A 277 33.23 -3.49 2.74
C ALA A 277 34.77 -3.62 2.68
N TYR A 278 35.34 -3.66 1.47
CA TYR A 278 36.76 -3.97 1.26
C TYR A 278 37.64 -2.78 0.90
N THR A 279 37.05 -1.63 0.55
CA THR A 279 37.83 -0.44 0.21
C THR A 279 38.59 0.10 1.42
N LYS A 280 39.82 0.59 1.17
CA LYS A 280 40.65 1.30 2.15
C LYS A 280 40.72 2.81 1.88
N SER A 281 40.13 3.26 0.77
CA SER A 281 40.11 4.67 0.37
C SER A 281 38.77 5.30 0.75
N ASP A 282 38.83 6.43 1.46
CA ASP A 282 37.64 7.13 1.93
C ASP A 282 36.79 7.67 0.76
N ALA A 283 37.45 8.23 -0.26
CA ALA A 283 36.78 8.73 -1.46
C ALA A 283 36.04 7.62 -2.20
N THR A 284 36.66 6.44 -2.33
CA THR A 284 36.03 5.28 -2.96
C THR A 284 34.87 4.75 -2.12
N ALA A 285 34.97 4.74 -0.78
CA ALA A 285 33.87 4.34 0.10
C ALA A 285 32.65 5.25 -0.07
N VAL A 286 32.84 6.58 -0.03
CA VAL A 286 31.75 7.54 -0.22
C VAL A 286 31.12 7.40 -1.61
N PHE A 287 31.94 7.30 -2.66
CA PHE A 287 31.43 7.14 -4.02
C PHE A 287 30.65 5.83 -4.21
N ALA A 288 31.19 4.72 -3.72
CA ALA A 288 30.51 3.42 -3.76
C ALA A 288 29.21 3.45 -2.95
N LEU A 289 29.18 4.14 -1.80
CA LEU A 289 27.97 4.29 -1.01
C LEU A 289 26.88 5.08 -1.76
N ILE A 290 27.25 6.18 -2.42
CA ILE A 290 26.33 6.96 -3.26
C ILE A 290 25.76 6.09 -4.38
N LEU A 291 26.60 5.31 -5.06
CA LEU A 291 26.16 4.41 -6.13
C LEU A 291 25.31 3.25 -5.61
N ALA A 292 25.60 2.70 -4.42
CA ALA A 292 24.81 1.64 -3.81
C ALA A 292 23.37 2.12 -3.55
N VAL A 293 23.24 3.27 -2.86
CA VAL A 293 21.95 3.86 -2.50
C VAL A 293 21.20 4.37 -3.73
N GLY A 294 21.91 4.97 -4.68
CA GLY A 294 21.36 5.36 -5.98
C GLY A 294 20.79 4.17 -6.74
N SER A 295 21.53 3.06 -6.80
CA SER A 295 21.08 1.83 -7.48
C SER A 295 19.82 1.25 -6.81
N SER A 296 19.75 1.29 -5.47
CA SER A 296 18.57 0.88 -4.70
C SER A 296 17.29 1.64 -5.13
N GLY A 297 17.43 2.89 -5.58
CA GLY A 297 16.32 3.69 -6.08
C GLY A 297 15.57 3.04 -7.25
N PHE A 298 16.27 2.36 -8.16
CA PHE A 298 15.64 1.64 -9.27
C PHE A 298 14.75 0.49 -8.79
N ALA A 299 15.08 -0.15 -7.67
CA ALA A 299 14.31 -1.27 -7.14
C ALA A 299 12.90 -0.86 -6.68
N ILE A 300 12.68 0.41 -6.33
CA ILE A 300 11.33 0.92 -5.97
C ILE A 300 10.36 0.80 -7.16
N SER A 301 10.83 1.04 -8.38
CA SER A 301 10.03 0.83 -9.60
C SER A 301 9.85 -0.66 -9.95
N GLY A 302 10.65 -1.53 -9.32
CA GLY A 302 10.58 -2.99 -9.43
C GLY A 302 9.55 -3.60 -8.47
N PHE A 303 9.96 -3.93 -7.25
CA PHE A 303 9.12 -4.74 -6.35
C PHE A 303 7.96 -3.96 -5.72
N ASN A 304 8.11 -2.65 -5.47
CA ASN A 304 7.15 -1.90 -4.66
C ASN A 304 5.80 -1.73 -5.40
N VAL A 305 5.86 -1.54 -6.72
CA VAL A 305 4.68 -1.43 -7.60
C VAL A 305 4.06 -2.82 -7.88
N ASN A 306 4.83 -3.90 -7.70
CA ASN A 306 4.43 -5.24 -8.12
C ASN A 306 3.18 -5.77 -7.38
N HIS A 307 2.90 -5.29 -6.16
CA HIS A 307 1.66 -5.59 -5.44
C HIS A 307 0.40 -5.27 -6.26
N LEU A 308 0.42 -4.15 -6.98
CA LEU A 308 -0.69 -3.70 -7.83
C LEU A 308 -0.80 -4.52 -9.12
N ASP A 309 0.29 -5.11 -9.58
CA ASP A 309 0.31 -5.89 -10.82
C ASP A 309 -0.21 -7.32 -10.57
N ILE A 310 0.17 -7.95 -9.46
CA ILE A 310 -0.24 -9.33 -9.15
C ILE A 310 -1.68 -9.46 -8.63
N ALA A 311 -2.15 -8.48 -7.84
CA ALA A 311 -3.50 -8.50 -7.28
C ALA A 311 -3.98 -7.10 -6.87
N PRO A 312 -4.47 -6.27 -7.82
CA PRO A 312 -4.92 -4.90 -7.54
C PRO A 312 -5.95 -4.81 -6.41
N ARG A 313 -6.90 -5.76 -6.33
CA ARG A 313 -7.95 -5.80 -5.30
C ARG A 313 -7.40 -5.96 -3.89
N TYR A 314 -6.36 -6.77 -3.74
CA TYR A 314 -5.72 -7.12 -2.47
C TYR A 314 -4.40 -6.37 -2.24
N ALA A 315 -4.04 -5.42 -3.12
CA ALA A 315 -2.73 -4.75 -3.10
C ALA A 315 -2.39 -4.09 -1.76
N ALA A 316 -3.37 -3.45 -1.11
CA ALA A 316 -3.19 -2.85 0.22
C ALA A 316 -2.86 -3.90 1.29
N ILE A 317 -3.50 -5.06 1.25
CA ILE A 317 -3.25 -6.19 2.17
C ILE A 317 -1.86 -6.76 1.93
N LEU A 318 -1.50 -7.00 0.66
CA LEU A 318 -0.18 -7.52 0.30
C LEU A 318 0.94 -6.56 0.71
N MET A 319 0.75 -5.25 0.49
CA MET A 319 1.68 -4.22 0.96
C MET A 319 1.79 -4.21 2.49
N GLY A 320 0.67 -4.35 3.21
CA GLY A 320 0.69 -4.47 4.67
C GLY A 320 1.51 -5.66 5.16
N PHE A 321 1.36 -6.84 4.54
CA PHE A 321 2.16 -8.01 4.88
C PHE A 321 3.64 -7.84 4.56
N SER A 322 3.97 -7.38 3.35
CA SER A 322 5.36 -7.22 2.93
C SER A 322 6.06 -6.14 3.76
N ASN A 323 5.40 -5.02 4.03
CA ASN A 323 5.94 -3.91 4.82
C ASN A 323 6.02 -4.23 6.32
N GLY A 324 5.08 -5.02 6.85
CA GLY A 324 5.18 -5.57 8.20
C GLY A 324 6.45 -6.39 8.40
N ILE A 325 6.72 -7.34 7.49
CA ILE A 325 7.94 -8.15 7.54
C ILE A 325 9.19 -7.29 7.28
N GLY A 326 9.12 -6.32 6.37
CA GLY A 326 10.20 -5.35 6.15
C GLY A 326 10.53 -4.53 7.39
N THR A 327 9.52 -4.14 8.18
CA THR A 327 9.72 -3.41 9.43
C THR A 327 10.47 -4.22 10.48
N LEU A 328 10.30 -5.56 10.51
CA LEU A 328 11.09 -6.44 11.38
C LEU A 328 12.59 -6.31 11.08
N ALA A 329 12.97 -6.14 9.81
CA ALA A 329 14.37 -5.88 9.45
C ALA A 329 14.88 -4.62 10.15
N GLY A 330 14.08 -3.55 10.20
CA GLY A 330 14.42 -2.29 10.87
C GLY A 330 14.57 -2.38 12.38
N LEU A 331 13.82 -3.29 13.02
CA LEU A 331 14.00 -3.60 14.44
C LEU A 331 15.28 -4.42 14.67
N THR A 332 15.55 -5.42 13.84
CA THR A 332 16.68 -6.35 14.03
C THR A 332 18.04 -5.78 13.59
N CYS A 333 18.07 -4.94 12.57
CA CYS A 333 19.29 -4.44 11.94
C CYS A 333 20.19 -3.64 12.93
N PRO A 334 19.67 -2.71 13.75
CA PRO A 334 20.47 -2.01 14.76
C PRO A 334 21.17 -2.97 15.72
N PHE A 335 20.43 -3.93 16.29
CA PHE A 335 20.97 -4.88 17.26
C PHE A 335 22.09 -5.74 16.66
N VAL A 336 21.91 -6.20 15.41
CA VAL A 336 22.92 -6.98 14.70
C VAL A 336 24.13 -6.11 14.38
N THR A 337 23.92 -4.89 13.91
CA THR A 337 25.00 -3.94 13.57
C THR A 337 25.84 -3.60 14.80
N GLU A 338 25.20 -3.21 15.90
CA GLU A 338 25.86 -2.88 17.17
C GLU A 338 26.73 -4.04 17.68
N LYS A 339 26.19 -5.26 17.65
CA LYS A 339 26.94 -6.46 18.06
C LYS A 339 28.15 -6.74 17.16
N LEU A 340 28.05 -6.47 15.86
CA LEU A 340 29.13 -6.68 14.90
C LEU A 340 30.26 -5.64 15.06
N ILE A 341 29.91 -4.38 15.36
CA ILE A 341 30.87 -3.28 15.52
C ILE A 341 31.43 -3.17 16.95
N ALA A 342 30.86 -3.88 17.93
CA ALA A 342 31.28 -3.82 19.34
C ALA A 342 32.77 -4.12 19.59
N ARG A 343 33.44 -4.84 18.69
CA ARG A 343 34.88 -5.17 18.79
C ARG A 343 35.80 -4.22 18.03
N GLY A 344 35.26 -3.12 17.51
CA GLY A 344 36.00 -2.04 16.83
C GLY A 344 35.67 -1.90 15.33
N PRO A 345 36.34 -0.94 14.64
CA PRO A 345 35.97 -0.51 13.29
C PRO A 345 36.03 -1.60 12.21
N ARG A 346 36.80 -2.68 12.41
CA ARG A 346 36.80 -3.85 11.51
C ARG A 346 35.46 -4.58 11.46
N GLY A 347 34.56 -4.34 12.42
CA GLY A 347 33.20 -4.88 12.40
C GLY A 347 32.38 -4.40 11.21
N TRP A 348 32.65 -3.20 10.69
CA TRP A 348 31.92 -2.62 9.56
C TRP A 348 32.02 -3.43 8.27
N GLU A 349 33.18 -4.05 8.01
CA GLU A 349 33.35 -4.98 6.89
C GLU A 349 32.30 -6.10 6.94
N LYS A 350 32.09 -6.70 8.12
CA LYS A 350 31.10 -7.77 8.31
C LYS A 350 29.66 -7.27 8.14
N VAL A 351 29.39 -6.04 8.57
CA VAL A 351 28.06 -5.41 8.43
C VAL A 351 27.71 -5.24 6.95
N PHE A 352 28.63 -4.70 6.14
CA PHE A 352 28.40 -4.52 4.71
C PHE A 352 28.39 -5.84 3.93
N LEU A 353 29.21 -6.82 4.33
CA LEU A 353 29.16 -8.18 3.77
C LEU A 353 27.81 -8.86 4.01
N LEU A 354 27.29 -8.75 5.24
CA LEU A 354 25.96 -9.28 5.57
C LEU A 354 24.87 -8.58 4.75
N ALA A 355 24.91 -7.26 4.66
CA ALA A 355 23.95 -6.48 3.86
C ALA A 355 23.98 -6.89 2.37
N SER A 356 25.17 -7.08 1.81
CA SER A 356 25.36 -7.54 0.43
C SER A 356 24.84 -8.97 0.24
N LEU A 357 25.11 -9.89 1.16
CA LEU A 357 24.60 -11.27 1.11
C LEU A 357 23.06 -11.31 1.14
N ILE A 358 22.44 -10.48 1.98
CA ILE A 358 20.97 -10.34 2.04
C ILE A 358 20.43 -9.85 0.70
N HIS A 359 21.08 -8.89 0.05
CA HIS A 359 20.68 -8.39 -1.26
C HIS A 359 20.87 -9.40 -2.38
N PHE A 360 21.99 -10.13 -2.41
CA PHE A 360 22.20 -11.20 -3.38
C PHE A 360 21.15 -12.32 -3.22
N THR A 361 20.83 -12.67 -1.98
CA THR A 361 19.77 -13.66 -1.72
C THR A 361 18.41 -13.14 -2.19
N GLY A 362 18.09 -11.89 -1.87
CA GLY A 362 16.83 -11.26 -2.26
C GLY A 362 16.68 -11.12 -3.77
N VAL A 363 17.73 -10.72 -4.48
CA VAL A 363 17.70 -10.59 -5.93
C VAL A 363 17.58 -11.94 -6.62
N THR A 364 18.31 -12.97 -6.19
CA THR A 364 18.21 -14.31 -6.76
C THR A 364 16.81 -14.87 -6.56
N PHE A 365 16.24 -14.73 -5.36
CA PHE A 365 14.89 -15.21 -5.08
C PHE A 365 13.84 -14.47 -5.92
N TYR A 366 13.95 -13.15 -6.03
CA TYR A 366 13.04 -12.34 -6.84
C TYR A 366 13.16 -12.65 -8.34
N ALA A 367 14.38 -12.81 -8.86
CA ALA A 367 14.62 -13.13 -10.26
C ALA A 367 13.95 -14.45 -10.66
N VAL A 368 13.96 -15.46 -9.78
CA VAL A 368 13.36 -16.77 -10.03
C VAL A 368 11.82 -16.71 -9.90
N TYR A 369 11.30 -16.17 -8.80
CA TYR A 369 9.90 -16.36 -8.41
C TYR A 369 8.95 -15.18 -8.66
N ALA A 370 9.46 -13.99 -8.99
CA ALA A 370 8.58 -12.84 -9.25
C ALA A 370 7.77 -13.03 -10.55
N SER A 371 6.51 -12.61 -10.48
CA SER A 371 5.63 -12.41 -11.63
C SER A 371 5.06 -10.99 -11.57
N GLY A 372 4.78 -10.41 -12.74
CA GLY A 372 4.03 -9.18 -12.92
C GLY A 372 2.72 -9.42 -13.70
N GLU A 373 2.23 -10.65 -13.67
CA GLU A 373 0.94 -11.07 -14.22
C GLU A 373 -0.10 -11.23 -13.11
N LEU A 374 -1.35 -10.94 -13.44
CA LEU A 374 -2.49 -11.09 -12.54
C LEU A 374 -2.58 -12.54 -12.06
N GLN A 375 -2.70 -12.75 -10.75
CA GLN A 375 -2.79 -14.08 -10.17
C GLN A 375 -4.22 -14.62 -10.20
N ASP A 376 -4.39 -15.93 -10.37
CA ASP A 376 -5.71 -16.59 -10.49
C ASP A 376 -6.66 -16.34 -9.29
N TRP A 377 -6.10 -16.05 -8.11
CA TRP A 377 -6.85 -15.75 -6.89
C TRP A 377 -7.12 -14.26 -6.69
N ALA A 378 -6.60 -13.38 -7.57
CA ALA A 378 -6.75 -11.94 -7.45
C ALA A 378 -8.18 -11.47 -7.76
N GLU A 379 -8.89 -12.21 -8.60
CA GLU A 379 -10.30 -12.01 -8.89
C GLU A 379 -11.15 -13.00 -8.07
N PRO A 380 -12.33 -12.58 -7.58
CA PRO A 380 -13.26 -13.55 -7.05
C PRO A 380 -13.60 -14.52 -8.18
N LYS A 381 -13.49 -15.82 -7.93
CA LYS A 381 -14.18 -16.78 -8.79
C LYS A 381 -15.65 -16.38 -8.76
N ASP A 382 -16.27 -16.26 -9.92
CA ASP A 382 -17.72 -16.08 -10.00
C ASP A 382 -18.34 -17.07 -9.02
N GLU A 383 -19.00 -16.53 -7.97
CA GLU A 383 -19.75 -17.37 -7.06
C GLU A 383 -20.66 -18.23 -7.94
N GLU A 384 -20.60 -19.56 -7.75
CA GLU A 384 -21.47 -20.53 -8.42
C GLU A 384 -22.84 -19.89 -8.59
N GLU A 385 -23.26 -19.65 -9.84
CA GLU A 385 -24.54 -19.01 -10.09
C GLU A 385 -25.59 -19.70 -9.23
N PRO A 386 -26.33 -18.97 -8.37
CA PRO A 386 -27.35 -19.59 -7.55
C PRO A 386 -28.28 -20.34 -8.51
N TRP A 387 -28.39 -21.66 -8.33
CA TRP A 387 -29.06 -22.61 -9.23
C TRP A 387 -30.48 -22.19 -9.64
N PHE A 388 -31.10 -21.28 -8.89
CA PHE A 388 -32.40 -20.69 -9.14
C PHE A 388 -32.48 -19.80 -10.39
N ARG A 389 -31.37 -19.34 -10.99
CA ARG A 389 -31.41 -18.46 -12.17
C ARG A 389 -31.76 -19.19 -13.48
N ASN A 390 -31.70 -20.52 -13.49
CA ASN A 390 -32.07 -21.33 -14.67
C ASN A 390 -33.58 -21.59 -14.83
N ASN A 391 -34.41 -21.16 -13.87
CA ASN A 391 -35.87 -21.36 -13.96
C ASN A 391 -36.68 -20.10 -14.32
N THR A 392 -36.05 -18.94 -14.51
CA THR A 392 -36.77 -17.69 -14.84
C THR A 392 -36.73 -17.29 -16.32
N TYR A 393 -36.13 -18.11 -17.19
CA TYR A 393 -36.22 -17.97 -18.66
C TYR A 393 -36.92 -19.17 -19.33
N LYS A 394 -37.87 -19.81 -18.63
CA LYS A 394 -38.82 -20.78 -19.22
C LYS A 394 -40.27 -20.47 -18.84
N SER A 395 -40.72 -19.28 -19.20
CA SER A 395 -42.14 -18.99 -19.46
C SER A 395 -42.14 -17.63 -20.15
N THR A 396 -42.17 -17.54 -21.47
CA THR A 396 -43.45 -17.55 -22.19
C THR A 396 -43.14 -17.87 -23.66
N SER A 397 -43.17 -19.15 -24.04
CA SER A 397 -43.42 -19.52 -25.43
C SER A 397 -44.88 -19.91 -25.50
N ILE A 398 -45.68 -19.03 -26.09
CA ILE A 398 -47.07 -19.27 -26.44
C ILE A 398 -47.11 -20.55 -27.27
N ASP A 399 -47.92 -21.51 -26.81
CA ASP A 399 -48.29 -22.70 -27.56
C ASP A 399 -48.93 -22.30 -28.88
N THR A 400 -48.26 -22.57 -29.99
CA THR A 400 -48.92 -22.88 -31.25
C THR A 400 -48.60 -24.31 -31.64
N SER A 401 -49.66 -25.09 -31.62
CA SER A 401 -49.77 -26.48 -32.02
C SER A 401 -49.34 -26.71 -33.47
N GLY A 402 -48.54 -27.76 -33.72
CA GLY A 402 -48.25 -28.21 -35.08
C GLY A 402 -47.07 -29.19 -35.24
N GLY A 403 -47.29 -30.46 -34.86
CA GLY A 403 -46.84 -31.65 -35.60
C GLY A 403 -45.35 -31.89 -35.93
N GLY A 404 -44.81 -32.99 -35.38
CA GLY A 404 -44.10 -34.00 -36.19
C GLY A 404 -42.58 -34.11 -36.07
N GLY A 405 -42.12 -35.01 -35.20
CA GLY A 405 -41.14 -36.08 -35.48
C GLY A 405 -39.69 -35.74 -35.86
N GLY A 406 -38.72 -36.28 -35.11
CA GLY A 406 -37.37 -36.54 -35.65
C GLY A 406 -36.24 -36.49 -34.63
N VAL A 407 -35.65 -37.65 -34.35
CA VAL A 407 -34.49 -37.91 -33.47
C VAL A 407 -33.17 -37.45 -34.13
N GLY A 408 -32.21 -36.94 -33.35
CA GLY A 408 -30.84 -36.75 -33.85
C GLY A 408 -29.86 -36.09 -32.86
N SER A 409 -29.08 -36.92 -32.17
CA SER A 409 -27.86 -36.54 -31.43
C SER A 409 -26.77 -36.10 -32.41
N HIS A 410 -26.07 -34.97 -32.15
CA HIS A 410 -24.71 -34.73 -32.65
C HIS A 410 -23.92 -33.73 -31.79
N TYR A 411 -22.76 -34.19 -31.33
CA TYR A 411 -21.63 -33.39 -30.85
C TYR A 411 -20.96 -32.68 -32.03
N GLY A 412 -20.51 -31.43 -31.85
CA GLY A 412 -19.36 -30.92 -32.61
C GLY A 412 -19.37 -29.44 -33.01
N THR A 413 -18.23 -28.81 -32.74
CA THR A 413 -17.55 -27.73 -33.50
C THR A 413 -17.98 -26.27 -33.33
N VAL A 414 -17.04 -25.55 -32.72
CA VAL A 414 -16.77 -24.11 -32.84
C VAL A 414 -16.62 -23.75 -34.32
N ASN A 415 -17.37 -22.75 -34.79
CA ASN A 415 -17.03 -22.00 -35.98
C ASN A 415 -17.16 -20.50 -35.72
N SER A 416 -16.04 -19.83 -35.93
CA SER A 416 -15.86 -18.39 -36.03
C SER A 416 -16.41 -17.90 -37.37
N GLU A 417 -17.58 -17.28 -37.38
CA GLU A 417 -18.04 -16.28 -38.36
C GLU A 417 -19.52 -15.98 -38.12
N GLN A 418 -19.79 -15.00 -37.24
CA GLN A 418 -21.03 -14.18 -37.24
C GLN A 418 -20.88 -13.08 -36.16
N ARG A 419 -19.94 -12.15 -36.39
CA ARG A 419 -20.01 -10.81 -35.79
C ARG A 419 -20.57 -9.88 -36.86
N GLN A 420 -21.89 -9.77 -36.95
CA GLN A 420 -22.50 -8.60 -37.56
C GLN A 420 -23.98 -8.51 -37.15
N ASN A 421 -24.30 -7.35 -36.56
CA ASN A 421 -25.64 -6.77 -36.39
C ASN A 421 -26.46 -7.15 -35.15
N ASP A 422 -25.89 -6.98 -33.96
CA ASP A 422 -26.69 -6.61 -32.79
C ASP A 422 -26.63 -5.07 -32.61
N PRO A 423 -27.76 -4.36 -32.48
CA PRO A 423 -27.74 -2.92 -32.26
C PRO A 423 -27.18 -2.60 -30.86
N ILE A 424 -26.25 -1.65 -30.84
CA ILE A 424 -25.67 -1.06 -29.63
C ILE A 424 -26.80 -0.50 -28.74
N PRO A 425 -26.83 -0.76 -27.42
CA PRO A 425 -27.84 -0.17 -26.56
C PRO A 425 -27.70 1.35 -26.53
N ASP A 426 -28.81 2.05 -26.77
CA ASP A 426 -28.90 3.51 -26.66
C ASP A 426 -28.92 3.92 -25.18
N PHE A 427 -27.76 4.33 -24.68
CA PHE A 427 -27.55 4.72 -23.28
C PHE A 427 -28.32 5.99 -22.86
N ASN A 428 -28.87 6.76 -23.81
CA ASN A 428 -29.71 7.92 -23.48
C ASN A 428 -31.10 7.53 -22.96
N LYS A 429 -31.59 6.32 -23.27
CA LYS A 429 -32.87 5.82 -22.76
C LYS A 429 -32.81 5.34 -21.31
N ILE A 430 -31.64 4.93 -20.83
CA ILE A 430 -31.46 4.42 -19.45
C ILE A 430 -31.39 5.58 -18.44
N TRP A 431 -30.98 6.78 -18.88
CA TRP A 431 -30.77 7.93 -18.01
C TRP A 431 -32.00 8.85 -17.82
N ASN A 432 -33.02 8.74 -18.68
CA ASN A 432 -34.20 9.63 -18.60
C ASN A 432 -35.30 9.13 -17.64
N ASP A 433 -35.29 7.86 -17.23
CA ASP A 433 -36.28 7.31 -16.28
C ASP A 433 -36.00 7.65 -14.80
N SER A 434 -34.89 8.32 -14.48
CA SER A 434 -34.59 8.77 -13.11
C SER A 434 -35.15 10.15 -12.74
N SER A 435 -36.16 10.65 -13.48
CA SER A 435 -36.83 11.93 -13.20
C SER A 435 -38.30 11.79 -12.76
N SER A 436 -38.69 10.66 -12.16
CA SER A 436 -39.95 10.57 -11.40
C SER A 436 -39.69 10.85 -9.92
N THR A 437 -40.18 11.99 -9.43
CA THR A 437 -40.32 12.32 -8.01
C THR A 437 -40.96 11.16 -7.24
N ILE A 438 -40.25 10.63 -6.24
CA ILE A 438 -40.79 9.65 -5.29
C ILE A 438 -41.84 10.37 -4.42
N ASP A 439 -43.11 9.97 -4.55
CA ASP A 439 -44.19 10.42 -3.67
C ASP A 439 -44.05 9.73 -2.31
N SER A 440 -43.87 10.51 -1.25
CA SER A 440 -43.61 10.04 0.12
C SER A 440 -44.79 9.26 0.74
N ASN A 441 -45.97 9.29 0.11
CA ASN A 441 -47.13 8.52 0.57
C ASN A 441 -47.13 7.05 0.10
N GLU A 442 -46.39 6.69 -0.94
CA GLU A 442 -46.36 5.31 -1.47
C GLU A 442 -45.48 4.37 -0.61
N MET A 443 -44.47 4.91 0.10
CA MET A 443 -43.65 4.10 1.03
C MET A 443 -44.39 3.73 2.31
N ARG A 444 -45.38 4.52 2.74
CA ARG A 444 -46.08 4.29 4.01
C ARG A 444 -47.02 3.08 3.94
N ASN A 445 -47.68 2.86 2.79
CA ASN A 445 -48.59 1.73 2.59
C ASN A 445 -47.89 0.37 2.40
N ARG A 446 -46.59 0.34 2.11
CA ARG A 446 -45.83 -0.93 2.01
C ARG A 446 -45.38 -1.49 3.35
N TYR A 447 -45.33 -0.68 4.41
CA TYR A 447 -44.96 -1.17 5.75
C TYR A 447 -46.14 -1.76 6.53
N ASP A 448 -47.38 -1.33 6.28
CA ASP A 448 -48.56 -1.83 7.00
C ASP A 448 -49.01 -3.22 6.52
N ASN A 449 -48.75 -3.59 5.26
CA ASN A 449 -49.17 -4.88 4.67
C ASN A 449 -48.23 -6.08 4.96
N LEU A 450 -47.09 -5.86 5.65
CA LEU A 450 -46.19 -6.94 6.08
C LEU A 450 -46.53 -7.48 7.48
N SER A 451 -47.57 -6.95 8.13
CA SER A 451 -47.97 -7.33 9.49
C SER A 451 -49.10 -8.37 9.58
N THR A 452 -49.61 -8.89 8.46
CA THR A 452 -50.83 -9.73 8.42
C THR A 452 -50.67 -11.04 7.65
N THR A 453 -49.57 -11.78 7.81
CA THR A 453 -49.52 -13.21 7.43
C THR A 453 -48.41 -13.97 8.16
N ALA A 454 -48.66 -14.34 9.43
CA ALA A 454 -47.98 -15.45 10.06
C ALA A 454 -48.99 -16.19 10.96
N ASN A 455 -49.49 -17.32 10.47
CA ASN A 455 -50.37 -18.23 11.20
C ASN A 455 -49.55 -19.24 12.04
N PRO A 456 -50.16 -19.92 13.03
CA PRO A 456 -49.57 -20.15 14.35
C PRO A 456 -49.26 -21.63 14.65
N THR A 457 -48.31 -21.89 15.56
CA THR A 457 -48.34 -23.11 16.40
C THR A 457 -47.61 -22.93 17.74
N ILE A 458 -48.41 -22.80 18.81
CA ILE A 458 -48.43 -23.63 20.03
C ILE A 458 -47.21 -23.60 21.00
N TYR A 459 -47.44 -22.87 22.11
CA TYR A 459 -47.30 -23.21 23.55
C TYR A 459 -45.93 -23.41 24.27
N ASN A 460 -45.77 -22.50 25.24
CA ASN A 460 -45.54 -22.68 26.70
C ASN A 460 -44.17 -22.58 27.37
N ASP A 461 -44.27 -21.88 28.51
CA ASP A 461 -43.47 -21.86 29.74
C ASP A 461 -42.13 -21.10 29.70
N SER A 462 -41.83 -20.14 30.60
CA SER A 462 -42.44 -19.81 31.90
C SER A 462 -41.92 -18.47 32.48
N LYS A 463 -42.76 -17.86 33.35
CA LYS A 463 -42.47 -17.01 34.54
C LYS A 463 -41.73 -15.66 34.33
N ARG A 464 -42.37 -14.50 34.54
CA ARG A 464 -42.87 -13.82 35.77
C ARG A 464 -41.84 -12.83 36.40
N TYR A 465 -42.27 -11.55 36.47
CA TYR A 465 -41.91 -10.47 37.43
C TYR A 465 -40.43 -10.04 37.52
N SER A 466 -40.02 -8.81 37.84
CA SER A 466 -40.60 -7.45 37.88
C SER A 466 -39.45 -6.56 38.39
N SER A 467 -39.37 -5.32 37.89
CA SER A 467 -38.89 -4.12 38.58
C SER A 467 -37.64 -4.18 39.49
N THR A 468 -36.62 -3.39 39.16
CA THR A 468 -36.04 -2.45 40.14
C THR A 468 -35.24 -1.36 39.44
N ASN A 469 -35.64 -0.11 39.73
CA ASN A 469 -34.85 1.10 39.55
C ASN A 469 -33.53 1.00 40.32
N ASN A 470 -32.46 1.63 39.81
CA ASN A 470 -31.92 2.86 40.41
C ASN A 470 -30.64 3.31 39.69
N ASN A 471 -30.68 4.55 39.21
CA ASN A 471 -29.51 5.43 39.09
C ASN A 471 -28.92 5.69 40.50
N TYR A 472 -27.60 5.85 40.61
CA TYR A 472 -26.91 7.07 41.06
C TYR A 472 -25.39 6.84 41.24
N GLU A 473 -24.64 7.73 40.57
CA GLU A 473 -23.40 8.43 40.95
C GLU A 473 -22.26 7.79 41.77
N GLY A 474 -21.04 8.08 41.28
CA GLY A 474 -19.92 8.58 42.09
C GLY A 474 -18.93 7.53 42.57
N TRP A 475 -17.71 7.54 42.00
CA TRP A 475 -16.40 7.79 42.63
C TRP A 475 -15.31 7.75 41.55
#